data_AF-A0A2D6A2S9-F1
#
_entry.id   AF-A0A2D6A2S9-F1
#
_cell.length_a   1.000
_cell.length_b   1.000
_cell.length_c   1.000
_cell.angle_alpha   90.00
_cell.angle_beta   90.00
_cell.angle_gamma   90.00
#
_symmetry.space_group_name_H-M   'P 1'
#
loop_
_entity.id
_entity.type
_entity.pdbx_description
1 polymer ?
#
loop_
_entity_poly.entity_id
_entity_poly.type
_entity_poly.pdbx_seq_one_letter_code
_entity_poly.pdbx_strand_id
1 'polypeptide(L)'
;MKRLLLLVTALLLAVPASAQVLRLKTGKLLIGEVETADENGLRFKRFDNGGVLDLGWGDLLGADAELLRRRYNLVADKETEDVELGVMRLRFSRAGVSREFLGELIRRDGDTFVLRRRGLIVKIPASDLTALPEKIRVPIHDVLTPDEIYNRKLAEVAPEEDPDKHVQVGVYLLQVHDYARAKQHLEAAQKFGGGAQPKKVTLYLARCATLIANKAEADLIGQINVLRNRKQFAKALDVVKEYDLRYAQGKLLSDFAKAKQLLERDRESEMVRVVTGIWYRVLRDEAAKIARNRALSWEEAQEAAEEKLGVAIRERIARAKKLTPEEIERFWKLRVERRVAKIQGSTYSTGTWVLGEQEIVKGTPYEKGKKAAQEGGQSTQQKRMNALRKRMEKFLKQARRAQKKGGDDPDEPDTEDQWWKAAATVTRQQWIMSYYAEHGSDMEVVNAFCRACITCGGRGYREVQGAVGKVQKVACGLCHKTKFIRSLRFR
;
A
#
# COMPACT_ATOMS: atom_id res chain seq x y z
N MET A 1 59.25 5.43 -67.94
CA MET A 1 58.87 6.78 -67.48
C MET A 1 57.51 6.69 -66.80
N LYS A 2 57.40 7.27 -65.59
CA LYS A 2 56.21 7.88 -64.95
C LYS A 2 54.92 7.02 -64.84
N ARG A 3 54.63 6.45 -63.67
CA ARG A 3 53.84 7.03 -62.53
C ARG A 3 52.33 7.13 -62.82
N LEU A 4 51.56 6.70 -61.81
CA LEU A 4 50.21 7.16 -61.42
C LEU A 4 49.00 6.38 -61.98
N LEU A 5 48.45 5.46 -61.18
CA LEU A 5 47.04 5.53 -60.74
C LEU A 5 46.78 4.45 -59.66
N LEU A 6 46.84 4.87 -58.40
CA LEU A 6 46.51 4.06 -57.22
C LEU A 6 45.69 5.00 -56.34
N LEU A 7 44.37 5.06 -56.57
CA LEU A 7 43.43 5.79 -55.71
C LEU A 7 41.98 5.52 -56.12
N VAL A 8 41.15 5.34 -55.09
CA VAL A 8 39.68 5.36 -55.06
C VAL A 8 38.96 4.02 -55.30
N THR A 9 38.91 3.19 -54.25
CA THR A 9 37.68 2.47 -53.85
C THR A 9 37.74 2.15 -52.36
N ALA A 10 37.69 3.20 -51.54
CA ALA A 10 37.44 3.11 -50.11
C ALA A 10 36.44 4.22 -49.76
N LEU A 11 35.18 4.02 -50.14
CA LEU A 11 34.08 4.89 -49.71
C LEU A 11 32.86 4.02 -49.40
N LEU A 12 32.45 4.08 -48.13
CA LEU A 12 31.09 3.87 -47.61
C LEU A 12 30.63 2.44 -47.29
N LEU A 13 31.15 1.90 -46.19
CA LEU A 13 30.32 1.28 -45.15
C LEU A 13 30.17 2.27 -43.99
N ALA A 14 29.51 3.40 -44.23
CA ALA A 14 29.01 4.24 -43.14
C ALA A 14 27.67 3.66 -42.69
N VAL A 15 27.70 2.89 -41.60
CA VAL A 15 26.48 2.60 -40.84
C VAL A 15 25.86 3.96 -40.49
N PRO A 16 24.58 4.23 -40.79
CA PRO A 16 23.97 5.49 -40.40
C PRO A 16 23.94 5.54 -38.87
N ALA A 17 24.84 6.33 -38.28
CA ALA A 17 24.83 6.65 -36.87
C ALA A 17 23.55 7.46 -36.59
N SER A 18 22.55 6.82 -35.97
CA SER A 18 21.29 7.48 -35.66
C SER A 18 21.54 8.50 -34.56
N ALA A 19 21.53 9.79 -34.91
CA ALA A 19 21.61 10.87 -33.93
C ALA A 19 20.48 10.73 -32.90
N GLN A 20 20.83 10.63 -31.62
CA GLN A 20 19.89 10.60 -30.50
C GLN A 20 19.94 11.92 -29.75
N VAL A 21 18.76 12.38 -29.32
CA VAL A 21 18.61 13.57 -28.48
C VAL A 21 18.30 13.12 -27.06
N LEU A 22 19.17 13.45 -26.10
CA LEU A 22 19.00 13.16 -24.67
C LEU A 22 18.65 14.44 -23.92
N ARG A 23 17.70 14.37 -22.98
CA ARG A 23 17.38 15.48 -22.08
C ARG A 23 17.89 15.18 -20.69
N LEU A 24 18.74 16.06 -20.16
CA LEU A 24 19.20 15.99 -18.78
C LEU A 24 18.13 16.55 -17.83
N LYS A 25 18.15 16.14 -16.56
CA LYS A 25 17.27 16.72 -15.51
C LYS A 25 17.44 18.23 -15.35
N THR A 26 18.62 18.74 -15.70
CA THR A 26 18.91 20.18 -15.71
C THR A 26 18.20 20.95 -16.84
N GLY A 27 17.47 20.25 -17.72
CA GLY A 27 16.78 20.82 -18.89
C GLY A 27 17.67 20.97 -20.13
N LYS A 28 18.97 20.65 -20.03
CA LYS A 28 19.90 20.69 -21.17
C LYS A 28 19.64 19.53 -22.13
N LEU A 29 19.76 19.82 -23.43
CA LEU A 29 19.67 18.83 -24.51
C LEU A 29 21.07 18.44 -24.96
N LEU A 30 21.31 17.15 -25.12
CA LEU A 30 22.53 16.60 -25.72
C LEU A 30 22.17 15.90 -27.02
N ILE A 31 22.97 16.09 -28.05
CA ILE A 31 22.81 15.43 -29.35
C ILE A 31 24.07 14.61 -29.61
N GLY A 32 23.88 13.32 -29.92
CA GLY A 32 24.99 12.39 -30.00
C GLY A 32 24.53 10.94 -30.14
N GLU A 33 25.43 10.02 -29.80
CA GLU A 33 25.22 8.59 -29.88
C GLU A 33 25.49 7.93 -28.52
N VAL A 34 24.67 6.93 -28.18
CA VAL A 34 24.90 6.09 -27.01
C VAL A 34 25.83 4.96 -27.43
N GLU A 35 27.06 4.93 -26.90
CA GLU A 35 28.04 3.89 -27.22
C GLU A 35 27.76 2.59 -26.44
N THR A 36 27.48 2.72 -25.15
CA THR A 36 27.15 1.59 -24.26
C THR A 36 26.14 2.02 -23.20
N ALA A 37 25.31 1.10 -22.74
CA ALA A 37 24.34 1.34 -21.67
C ALA A 37 24.25 0.10 -20.77
N ASP A 38 24.20 0.32 -19.46
CA ASP A 38 24.15 -0.72 -18.43
C ASP A 38 23.18 -0.35 -17.29
N GLU A 39 23.13 -1.16 -16.22
CA GLU A 39 22.22 -0.93 -15.11
C GLU A 39 22.49 0.38 -14.34
N ASN A 40 23.70 0.92 -14.41
CA ASN A 40 24.13 2.12 -13.69
C ASN A 40 23.98 3.41 -14.51
N GLY A 41 24.16 3.33 -15.83
CA GLY A 41 24.07 4.49 -16.70
C GLY A 41 24.32 4.18 -18.17
N LEU A 42 24.77 5.20 -18.90
CA LEU A 42 25.16 5.09 -20.30
C LEU A 42 26.36 5.96 -20.61
N ARG A 43 27.16 5.52 -21.59
CA ARG A 43 28.24 6.29 -22.18
C ARG A 43 27.72 6.97 -23.45
N PHE A 44 27.72 8.29 -23.46
CA PHE A 44 27.19 9.11 -24.54
C PHE A 44 28.28 9.93 -25.22
N LYS A 45 28.44 9.73 -26.53
CA LYS A 45 29.35 10.50 -27.36
C LYS A 45 28.60 11.65 -28.02
N ARG A 46 28.96 12.88 -27.70
CA ARG A 46 28.32 14.08 -28.26
C ARG A 46 28.81 14.37 -29.66
N PHE A 47 27.93 14.89 -30.50
CA PHE A 47 28.28 15.31 -31.87
C PHE A 47 28.78 16.75 -31.96
N ASP A 48 28.46 17.60 -30.99
CA ASP A 48 28.84 19.01 -31.03
C ASP A 48 30.33 19.24 -30.76
N ASN A 49 30.92 18.47 -29.84
CA ASN A 49 32.34 18.59 -29.48
C ASN A 49 33.12 17.27 -29.49
N GLY A 50 32.49 16.16 -29.89
CA GLY A 50 33.10 14.83 -29.89
C GLY A 50 33.39 14.25 -28.49
N GLY A 51 32.98 14.95 -27.42
CA GLY A 51 33.24 14.55 -26.04
C GLY A 51 32.38 13.37 -25.62
N VAL A 52 32.97 12.49 -24.81
CA VAL A 52 32.30 11.32 -24.23
C VAL A 52 31.89 11.63 -22.79
N LEU A 53 30.63 11.35 -22.45
CA LEU A 53 30.06 11.55 -21.12
C LEU A 53 29.58 10.22 -20.56
N ASP A 54 29.98 9.89 -19.34
CA ASP A 54 29.38 8.82 -18.57
C ASP A 54 28.23 9.43 -17.74
N LEU A 55 26.99 9.11 -18.14
CA LEU A 55 25.76 9.65 -17.55
C LEU A 55 25.07 8.57 -16.72
N GLY A 56 24.77 8.86 -15.46
CA GLY A 56 23.90 8.02 -14.65
C GLY A 56 22.45 8.15 -15.11
N TRP A 57 21.63 7.12 -14.87
CA TRP A 57 20.19 7.21 -15.14
C TRP A 57 19.49 8.34 -14.37
N GLY A 58 20.07 8.73 -13.23
CA GLY A 58 19.62 9.85 -12.42
C GLY A 58 19.89 11.22 -13.05
N ASP A 59 20.74 11.32 -14.07
CA ASP A 59 21.08 12.59 -14.73
C ASP A 59 20.12 12.92 -15.87
N LEU A 60 19.37 11.92 -16.35
CA LEU A 60 18.41 12.02 -17.43
C LEU A 60 17.01 12.37 -16.91
N LEU A 61 16.22 13.01 -17.76
CA LEU A 61 14.78 13.18 -17.52
C LEU A 61 14.12 11.80 -17.43
N GLY A 62 13.21 11.60 -16.47
CA GLY A 62 12.65 10.28 -16.15
C GLY A 62 12.02 9.54 -17.35
N ALA A 63 11.31 10.27 -18.22
CA ALA A 63 10.72 9.70 -19.43
C ALA A 63 11.76 9.19 -20.44
N ASP A 64 12.86 9.94 -20.64
CA ASP A 64 13.92 9.56 -21.57
C ASP A 64 14.79 8.43 -21.00
N ALA A 65 15.07 8.47 -19.70
CA ALA A 65 15.73 7.38 -18.99
C ALA A 65 14.93 6.07 -19.14
N GLU A 66 13.61 6.11 -18.96
CA GLU A 66 12.76 4.93 -19.19
C GLU A 66 12.76 4.47 -20.65
N LEU A 67 12.63 5.38 -21.61
CA LEU A 67 12.64 5.04 -23.04
C LEU A 67 13.96 4.36 -23.44
N LEU A 68 15.09 4.88 -22.98
CA LEU A 68 16.42 4.31 -23.25
C LEU A 68 16.60 2.99 -22.54
N ARG A 69 16.20 2.90 -21.26
CA ARG A 69 16.21 1.64 -20.54
C ARG A 69 15.36 0.58 -21.26
N ARG A 70 14.20 0.93 -21.82
CA ARG A 70 13.39 -0.03 -22.61
C ARG A 70 14.08 -0.41 -23.92
N ARG A 71 14.70 0.57 -24.59
CA ARG A 71 15.43 0.35 -25.85
C ARG A 71 16.63 -0.59 -25.67
N TYR A 72 17.33 -0.48 -24.54
CA TYR A 72 18.49 -1.31 -24.20
C TYR A 72 18.16 -2.49 -23.28
N ASN A 73 16.87 -2.76 -23.03
CA ASN A 73 16.41 -3.86 -22.19
C ASN A 73 16.93 -3.83 -20.73
N LEU A 74 17.10 -2.61 -20.21
CA LEU A 74 17.56 -2.27 -18.85
C LEU A 74 16.41 -1.81 -17.94
N VAL A 75 15.17 -1.74 -18.46
CA VAL A 75 14.00 -1.71 -17.57
C VAL A 75 13.92 -3.09 -16.94
N ALA A 76 13.68 -3.15 -15.63
CA ALA A 76 13.24 -4.38 -14.98
C ALA A 76 11.97 -4.81 -15.70
N ASP A 77 12.15 -5.67 -16.69
CA ASP A 77 11.08 -6.10 -17.55
C ASP A 77 9.97 -6.65 -16.65
N LYS A 78 8.73 -6.37 -17.03
CA LYS A 78 7.59 -7.19 -16.60
C LYS A 78 7.83 -8.69 -16.93
N GLU A 79 8.86 -9.02 -17.72
CA GLU A 79 9.40 -10.36 -17.93
C GLU A 79 9.99 -11.02 -16.67
N THR A 80 10.18 -10.29 -15.56
CA THR A 80 10.56 -10.88 -14.25
C THR A 80 9.40 -10.98 -13.26
N GLU A 81 8.19 -10.56 -13.62
CA GLU A 81 7.01 -10.91 -12.83
C GLU A 81 6.67 -12.37 -13.11
N ASP A 82 6.76 -13.21 -12.07
CA ASP A 82 6.36 -14.61 -12.16
C ASP A 82 4.94 -14.70 -12.72
N VAL A 83 4.73 -15.58 -13.70
CA VAL A 83 3.42 -15.77 -14.31
C VAL A 83 2.43 -16.19 -13.22
N GLU A 84 1.45 -15.33 -12.95
CA GLU A 84 0.40 -15.60 -11.98
C GLU A 84 -0.80 -16.29 -12.62
N LEU A 85 -1.38 -17.25 -11.89
CA LEU A 85 -2.61 -17.93 -12.24
C LEU A 85 -3.71 -17.57 -11.23
N GLY A 86 -4.89 -17.22 -11.75
CA GLY A 86 -6.09 -17.08 -10.94
C GLY A 86 -6.56 -18.44 -10.44
N VAL A 87 -6.62 -18.62 -9.12
CA VAL A 87 -7.03 -19.85 -8.46
C VAL A 87 -8.14 -19.61 -7.44
N MET A 88 -8.75 -20.69 -6.99
CA MET A 88 -9.71 -20.66 -5.90
C MET A 88 -9.07 -21.19 -4.62
N ARG A 89 -9.23 -20.41 -3.54
CA ARG A 89 -8.91 -20.77 -2.18
C ARG A 89 -10.18 -21.25 -1.48
N LEU A 90 -10.16 -22.50 -1.05
CA LEU A 90 -11.22 -23.10 -0.23
C LEU A 90 -10.69 -23.37 1.17
N ARG A 91 -11.42 -22.90 2.18
CA ARG A 91 -11.21 -23.30 3.58
C ARG A 91 -12.35 -24.24 3.98
N PHE A 92 -12.00 -25.42 4.48
CA PHE A 92 -12.95 -26.47 4.79
C PHE A 92 -12.53 -27.19 6.08
N SER A 93 -13.48 -27.83 6.75
CA SER A 93 -13.19 -28.66 7.93
C SER A 93 -13.51 -30.10 7.61
N ARG A 94 -12.56 -31.00 7.85
CA ARG A 94 -12.77 -32.44 7.74
C ARG A 94 -12.26 -33.11 9.01
N ALA A 95 -13.13 -33.87 9.67
CA ALA A 95 -12.86 -34.46 10.98
C ALA A 95 -12.42 -33.44 12.05
N GLY A 96 -13.07 -32.26 12.08
CA GLY A 96 -12.79 -31.21 13.07
C GLY A 96 -11.50 -30.41 12.82
N VAL A 97 -10.71 -30.74 11.81
CA VAL A 97 -9.48 -30.01 11.46
C VAL A 97 -9.75 -29.08 10.29
N SER A 98 -9.55 -27.78 10.51
CA SER A 98 -9.60 -26.77 9.46
C SER A 98 -8.41 -26.95 8.50
N ARG A 99 -8.71 -27.06 7.20
CA ARG A 99 -7.75 -27.19 6.11
C ARG A 99 -7.99 -26.11 5.08
N GLU A 100 -6.93 -25.77 4.35
CA GLU A 100 -6.98 -24.86 3.21
C GLU A 100 -6.49 -25.60 1.97
N PHE A 101 -7.22 -25.46 0.86
CA PHE A 101 -6.81 -25.95 -0.44
C PHE A 101 -6.79 -24.81 -1.46
N LEU A 102 -5.72 -24.77 -2.23
CA LEU A 102 -5.45 -23.81 -3.30
C LEU A 102 -5.34 -24.57 -4.61
N GLY A 103 -6.21 -24.28 -5.57
CA GLY A 103 -6.17 -24.95 -6.86
C GLY A 103 -6.98 -24.22 -7.94
N GLU A 104 -6.71 -24.58 -9.19
CA GLU A 104 -7.48 -24.11 -10.33
C GLU A 104 -8.87 -24.75 -10.31
N LEU A 105 -9.92 -23.95 -10.44
CA LEU A 105 -11.28 -24.46 -10.58
C LEU A 105 -11.47 -25.03 -11.99
N ILE A 106 -11.61 -26.35 -12.08
CA ILE A 106 -11.92 -27.01 -13.36
C ILE A 106 -13.41 -26.83 -13.66
N ARG A 107 -14.25 -27.21 -12.69
CA ARG A 107 -15.71 -27.16 -12.81
C ARG A 107 -16.37 -27.20 -11.43
N ARG A 108 -17.65 -26.83 -11.41
CA ARG A 108 -18.53 -26.98 -10.24
C ARG A 108 -19.63 -27.98 -10.59
N ASP A 109 -19.67 -29.08 -9.84
CA ASP A 109 -20.65 -30.16 -10.02
C ASP A 109 -21.74 -30.01 -8.97
N GLY A 110 -22.77 -29.21 -9.28
CA GLY A 110 -23.80 -28.85 -8.32
C GLY A 110 -23.18 -28.18 -7.08
N ASP A 111 -23.16 -28.89 -5.97
CA ASP A 111 -22.61 -28.43 -4.70
C ASP A 111 -21.16 -28.88 -4.43
N THR A 112 -20.46 -29.46 -5.41
CA THR A 112 -19.06 -29.88 -5.25
C THR A 112 -18.12 -29.05 -6.12
N PHE A 113 -17.07 -28.53 -5.50
CA PHE A 113 -15.96 -27.87 -6.19
C PHE A 113 -14.93 -28.90 -6.65
N VAL A 114 -14.63 -28.92 -7.95
CA VAL A 114 -13.59 -29.78 -8.53
C VAL A 114 -12.38 -28.92 -8.86
N LEU A 115 -11.35 -29.01 -8.03
CA LEU A 115 -10.13 -28.24 -8.15
C LEU A 115 -8.97 -29.10 -8.64
N ARG A 116 -8.05 -28.51 -9.40
CA ARG A 116 -6.78 -29.13 -9.80
C ARG A 116 -5.60 -28.45 -9.12
N ARG A 117 -4.65 -29.24 -8.64
CA ARG A 117 -3.33 -28.78 -8.19
C ARG A 117 -2.28 -29.83 -8.55
N ARG A 118 -1.37 -29.48 -9.46
CA ARG A 118 -0.22 -30.27 -9.90
C ARG A 118 -0.62 -31.70 -10.29
N GLY A 119 -1.53 -31.83 -11.25
CA GLY A 119 -2.11 -33.11 -11.67
C GLY A 119 -3.12 -33.74 -10.70
N LEU A 120 -3.15 -33.36 -9.42
CA LEU A 120 -4.13 -33.89 -8.46
C LEU A 120 -5.47 -33.17 -8.61
N ILE A 121 -6.53 -33.94 -8.86
CA ILE A 121 -7.90 -33.45 -8.86
C ILE A 121 -8.51 -33.72 -7.49
N VAL A 122 -8.94 -32.66 -6.81
CA VAL A 122 -9.57 -32.72 -5.49
C VAL A 122 -11.01 -32.23 -5.59
N LYS A 123 -11.92 -33.02 -5.04
CA LYS A 123 -13.35 -32.69 -4.95
C LYS A 123 -13.66 -32.25 -3.52
N ILE A 124 -14.22 -31.05 -3.36
CA ILE A 124 -14.57 -30.47 -2.05
C ILE A 124 -16.06 -30.08 -2.09
N PRO A 125 -16.93 -30.75 -1.31
CA PRO A 125 -18.33 -30.35 -1.14
C PRO A 125 -18.44 -28.95 -0.53
N ALA A 126 -19.42 -28.16 -0.95
CA ALA A 126 -19.64 -26.83 -0.38
C ALA A 126 -20.11 -26.90 1.07
N SER A 127 -20.78 -27.99 1.47
CA SER A 127 -21.16 -28.27 2.86
C SER A 127 -19.96 -28.35 3.81
N ASP A 128 -18.77 -28.68 3.31
CA ASP A 128 -17.56 -28.81 4.14
C ASP A 128 -16.86 -27.46 4.35
N LEU A 129 -17.30 -26.40 3.65
CA LEU A 129 -16.64 -25.10 3.66
C LEU A 129 -16.88 -24.36 4.99
N THR A 130 -15.80 -23.85 5.57
CA THR A 130 -15.84 -23.01 6.78
C THR A 130 -15.83 -21.52 6.47
N ALA A 131 -15.56 -21.15 5.21
CA ALA A 131 -15.58 -19.78 4.72
C ALA A 131 -16.02 -19.75 3.25
N LEU A 132 -16.44 -18.58 2.79
CA LEU A 132 -16.76 -18.37 1.39
C LEU A 132 -15.53 -18.63 0.50
N PRO A 133 -15.70 -19.27 -0.68
CA PRO A 133 -14.64 -19.42 -1.66
C PRO A 133 -14.04 -18.07 -2.06
N GLU A 134 -12.72 -17.97 -2.06
CA GLU A 134 -12.01 -16.75 -2.44
C GLU A 134 -11.22 -16.96 -3.73
N LYS A 135 -11.34 -16.02 -4.69
CA LYS A 135 -10.48 -16.00 -5.88
C LYS A 135 -9.22 -15.20 -5.58
N ILE A 136 -8.07 -15.83 -5.74
CA ILE A 136 -6.76 -15.20 -5.52
C ILE A 136 -5.84 -15.47 -6.71
N ARG A 137 -4.77 -14.68 -6.86
CA ARG A 137 -3.71 -14.95 -7.84
C ARG A 137 -2.50 -15.51 -7.11
N VAL A 138 -1.90 -16.56 -7.69
CA VAL A 138 -0.71 -17.23 -7.14
C VAL A 138 0.26 -17.54 -8.27
N PRO A 139 1.56 -17.72 -7.98
CA PRO A 139 2.52 -18.16 -8.98
C PRO A 139 2.10 -19.48 -9.63
N ILE A 140 2.23 -19.59 -10.94
CA ILE A 140 1.76 -20.73 -11.72
C ILE A 140 2.36 -22.07 -11.25
N HIS A 141 3.62 -22.08 -10.81
CA HIS A 141 4.32 -23.26 -10.30
C HIS A 141 3.76 -23.84 -8.99
N ASP A 142 2.98 -23.06 -8.24
CA ASP A 142 2.32 -23.54 -7.02
C ASP A 142 1.12 -24.46 -7.33
N VAL A 143 0.63 -24.38 -8.57
CA VAL A 143 -0.65 -24.94 -9.01
C VAL A 143 -0.47 -25.92 -10.15
N LEU A 144 0.42 -25.67 -11.09
CA LEU A 144 0.63 -26.49 -12.27
C LEU A 144 2.05 -27.05 -12.31
N THR A 145 2.19 -28.24 -12.88
CA THR A 145 3.47 -28.84 -13.23
C THR A 145 4.07 -28.19 -14.49
N PRO A 146 5.39 -28.28 -14.72
CA PRO A 146 6.01 -27.75 -15.94
C PRO A 146 5.33 -28.24 -17.22
N ASP A 147 4.94 -29.52 -17.27
CA ASP A 147 4.29 -30.11 -18.44
C ASP A 147 2.87 -29.58 -18.65
N GLU A 148 2.10 -29.39 -17.56
CA GLU A 148 0.77 -28.75 -17.64
C GLU A 148 0.88 -27.30 -18.12
N ILE A 149 1.88 -26.56 -17.65
CA ILE A 149 2.14 -25.18 -18.07
C ILE A 149 2.47 -25.13 -19.56
N TYR A 150 3.36 -26.01 -20.01
CA TYR A 150 3.78 -26.11 -21.40
C TYR A 150 2.61 -26.46 -22.32
N ASN A 151 1.89 -27.55 -22.02
CA ASN A 151 0.76 -28.01 -22.83
C ASN A 151 -0.36 -26.97 -22.88
N ARG A 152 -0.62 -26.27 -21.76
CA ARG A 152 -1.58 -25.16 -21.74
C ARG A 152 -1.15 -24.03 -22.66
N LYS A 153 0.14 -23.66 -22.66
CA LYS A 153 0.63 -22.59 -23.53
C LYS A 153 0.56 -22.99 -25.00
N LEU A 154 0.87 -24.25 -25.34
CA LEU A 154 0.70 -24.76 -26.70
C LEU A 154 -0.76 -24.79 -27.16
N ALA A 155 -1.69 -25.08 -26.26
CA ALA A 155 -3.12 -25.03 -26.58
C ALA A 155 -3.62 -23.59 -26.82
N GLU A 156 -3.02 -22.60 -26.18
CA GLU A 156 -3.31 -21.18 -26.41
C GLU A 156 -2.63 -20.65 -27.67
N VAL A 157 -1.37 -21.04 -27.90
CA VAL A 157 -0.52 -20.58 -28.99
C VAL A 157 0.08 -21.81 -29.65
N ALA A 158 -0.58 -22.30 -30.69
CA ALA A 158 -0.05 -23.39 -31.53
C ALA A 158 0.95 -22.80 -32.54
N PRO A 159 2.26 -23.08 -32.39
CA PRO A 159 3.27 -22.34 -33.14
C PRO A 159 3.45 -22.82 -34.58
N GLU A 160 3.18 -24.09 -34.91
CA GLU A 160 3.33 -24.65 -36.27
C GLU A 160 4.66 -24.23 -36.93
N GLU A 161 4.64 -23.67 -38.14
CA GLU A 161 5.82 -23.10 -38.82
C GLU A 161 5.92 -21.57 -38.66
N ASP A 162 5.14 -20.98 -37.75
CA ASP A 162 5.12 -19.54 -37.50
C ASP A 162 6.22 -19.14 -36.50
N PRO A 163 7.25 -18.40 -36.94
CA PRO A 163 8.36 -18.04 -36.07
C PRO A 163 7.93 -17.12 -34.91
N ASP A 164 6.96 -16.23 -35.10
CA ASP A 164 6.54 -15.29 -34.05
C ASP A 164 5.82 -16.01 -32.91
N LYS A 165 5.00 -17.00 -33.24
CA LYS A 165 4.36 -17.86 -32.23
C LYS A 165 5.39 -18.70 -31.48
N HIS A 166 6.41 -19.22 -32.17
CA HIS A 166 7.54 -19.89 -31.52
C HIS A 166 8.27 -18.96 -30.53
N VAL A 167 8.52 -17.70 -30.90
CA VAL A 167 9.10 -16.71 -29.97
C VAL A 167 8.18 -16.49 -28.77
N GLN A 168 6.87 -16.34 -28.99
CA GLN A 168 5.90 -16.12 -27.92
C GLN A 168 5.90 -17.27 -26.89
N VAL A 169 5.91 -18.52 -27.36
CA VAL A 169 5.99 -19.70 -26.49
C VAL A 169 7.35 -19.74 -25.77
N GLY A 170 8.45 -19.49 -26.48
CA GLY A 170 9.80 -19.50 -25.91
C GLY A 170 10.01 -18.46 -24.80
N VAL A 171 9.55 -17.22 -25.00
CA VAL A 171 9.61 -16.15 -24.00
C VAL A 171 8.75 -16.48 -22.78
N TYR A 172 7.56 -17.04 -22.99
CA TYR A 172 6.73 -17.50 -21.87
C TYR A 172 7.43 -18.59 -21.04
N LEU A 173 8.08 -19.55 -21.70
CA LEU A 173 8.81 -20.62 -21.03
C LEU A 173 10.06 -20.13 -20.28
N LEU A 174 10.72 -19.07 -20.76
CA LEU A 174 11.75 -18.37 -20.01
C LEU A 174 11.21 -17.79 -18.69
N GLN A 175 10.01 -17.20 -18.71
CA GLN A 175 9.37 -16.61 -17.53
C GLN A 175 8.95 -17.67 -16.49
N VAL A 176 8.56 -18.86 -16.93
CA VAL A 176 8.23 -20.00 -16.05
C VAL A 176 9.43 -20.92 -15.80
N HIS A 177 10.65 -20.44 -16.07
CA HIS A 177 11.90 -21.16 -15.77
C HIS A 177 12.05 -22.54 -16.45
N ASP A 178 11.35 -22.83 -17.56
CA ASP A 178 11.55 -24.03 -18.39
C ASP A 178 12.51 -23.71 -19.54
N TYR A 179 13.78 -23.49 -19.17
CA TYR A 179 14.80 -23.00 -20.10
C TYR A 179 15.10 -23.97 -21.25
N ALA A 180 14.98 -25.28 -21.01
CA ALA A 180 15.24 -26.30 -22.02
C ALA A 180 14.22 -26.23 -23.16
N ARG A 181 12.92 -26.20 -22.83
CA ARG A 181 11.87 -26.06 -23.84
C ARG A 181 11.84 -24.66 -24.45
N ALA A 182 12.15 -23.63 -23.66
CA ALA A 182 12.29 -22.28 -24.19
C ALA A 182 13.34 -22.22 -25.30
N LYS A 183 14.51 -22.82 -25.08
CA LYS A 183 15.57 -22.92 -26.09
C LYS A 183 15.09 -23.62 -27.37
N GLN A 184 14.39 -24.75 -27.24
CA GLN A 184 13.87 -25.50 -28.39
C GLN A 184 12.92 -24.65 -29.26
N HIS A 185 11.99 -23.92 -28.64
CA HIS A 185 11.07 -23.04 -29.37
C HIS A 185 11.79 -21.86 -30.02
N LEU A 186 12.79 -21.27 -29.35
CA LEU A 186 13.56 -20.17 -29.91
C LEU A 186 14.48 -20.63 -31.06
N GLU A 187 15.02 -21.85 -31.01
CA GLU A 187 15.77 -22.45 -32.12
C GLU A 187 14.84 -22.72 -33.32
N ALA A 188 13.62 -23.18 -33.08
CA ALA A 188 12.61 -23.32 -34.13
C ALA A 188 12.22 -21.96 -34.74
N ALA A 189 12.00 -20.93 -33.92
CA ALA A 189 11.78 -19.57 -34.41
C ALA A 189 12.94 -19.10 -35.31
N GLN A 190 14.18 -19.34 -34.91
CA GLN A 190 15.36 -18.98 -35.70
C GLN A 190 15.39 -19.72 -37.05
N LYS A 191 15.04 -21.00 -37.08
CA LYS A 191 14.94 -21.80 -38.32
C LYS A 191 13.86 -21.27 -39.26
N PHE A 192 12.73 -20.81 -38.73
CA PHE A 192 11.63 -20.24 -39.52
C PHE A 192 11.78 -18.74 -39.83
N GLY A 193 12.99 -18.17 -39.71
CA GLY A 193 13.28 -16.79 -40.12
C GLY A 193 13.38 -15.76 -38.98
N GLY A 194 13.32 -16.20 -37.72
CA GLY A 194 13.54 -15.37 -36.53
C GLY A 194 12.39 -14.39 -36.19
N GLY A 195 11.28 -14.47 -36.93
CA GLY A 195 10.06 -13.69 -36.71
C GLY A 195 10.26 -12.19 -36.97
N ALA A 196 9.41 -11.37 -36.39
CA ALA A 196 9.46 -9.92 -36.48
C ALA A 196 10.71 -9.31 -35.81
N GLN A 197 11.36 -10.05 -34.89
CA GLN A 197 12.47 -9.54 -34.07
C GLN A 197 13.65 -10.52 -33.97
N PRO A 198 14.34 -10.84 -35.08
CA PRO A 198 15.37 -11.88 -35.13
C PRO A 198 16.55 -11.62 -34.18
N LYS A 199 16.93 -10.36 -33.98
CA LYS A 199 17.99 -9.98 -33.02
C LYS A 199 17.62 -10.39 -31.58
N LYS A 200 16.35 -10.28 -31.19
CA LYS A 200 15.91 -10.68 -29.84
C LYS A 200 15.93 -12.19 -29.67
N VAL A 201 15.57 -12.95 -30.70
CA VAL A 201 15.66 -14.42 -30.67
C VAL A 201 17.08 -14.87 -30.37
N THR A 202 18.09 -14.27 -31.01
CA THR A 202 19.51 -14.57 -30.73
C THR A 202 19.90 -14.25 -29.28
N LEU A 203 19.44 -13.11 -28.73
CA LEU A 203 19.69 -12.75 -27.34
C LEU A 203 19.04 -13.75 -26.36
N TYR A 204 17.79 -14.13 -26.60
CA TYR A 204 17.10 -15.11 -25.77
C TYR A 204 17.74 -16.50 -25.86
N LEU A 205 18.25 -16.90 -27.03
CA LEU A 205 19.00 -18.15 -27.17
C LEU A 205 20.29 -18.16 -26.35
N ALA A 206 21.08 -17.08 -26.43
CA ALA A 206 22.29 -16.92 -25.62
C ALA A 206 21.97 -16.93 -24.11
N ARG A 207 20.85 -16.31 -23.73
CA ARG A 207 20.34 -16.31 -22.37
C ARG A 207 19.95 -17.72 -21.90
N CYS A 208 19.16 -18.45 -22.67
CA CYS A 208 18.80 -19.85 -22.38
C CYS A 208 20.04 -20.72 -22.23
N ALA A 209 21.01 -20.60 -23.13
CA ALA A 209 22.26 -21.35 -23.05
C ALA A 209 23.02 -21.08 -21.75
N THR A 210 23.08 -19.81 -21.31
CA THR A 210 23.71 -19.42 -20.05
C THR A 210 22.98 -20.01 -18.85
N LEU A 211 21.65 -19.93 -18.82
CA LEU A 211 20.83 -20.48 -17.71
C LEU A 211 20.89 -22.01 -17.63
N ILE A 212 20.88 -22.69 -18.78
CA ILE A 212 21.03 -24.15 -18.84
C ILE A 212 22.43 -24.58 -18.37
N ALA A 213 23.49 -23.89 -18.81
CA ALA A 213 24.86 -24.20 -18.42
C ALA A 213 25.11 -23.99 -16.91
N ASN A 214 24.38 -23.05 -16.29
CA ASN A 214 24.49 -22.73 -14.87
C ASN A 214 23.22 -23.16 -14.11
N LYS A 215 22.65 -24.32 -14.46
CA LYS A 215 21.35 -24.78 -13.94
C LYS A 215 21.27 -24.76 -12.41
N ALA A 216 22.30 -25.24 -11.70
CA ALA A 216 22.30 -25.27 -10.25
C ALA A 216 22.22 -23.86 -9.62
N GLU A 217 22.86 -22.87 -10.24
CA GLU A 217 22.80 -21.47 -9.83
C GLU A 217 21.40 -20.88 -10.12
N ALA A 218 20.86 -21.16 -11.31
CA ALA A 218 19.51 -20.75 -11.72
C ALA A 218 18.40 -21.36 -10.83
N ASP A 219 18.56 -22.63 -10.42
CA ASP A 219 17.62 -23.33 -9.56
C ASP A 219 17.53 -22.69 -8.16
N LEU A 220 18.65 -22.21 -7.60
CA LEU A 220 18.63 -21.45 -6.33
C LEU A 220 17.91 -20.11 -6.48
N ILE A 221 18.15 -19.37 -7.57
CA ILE A 221 17.44 -18.12 -7.86
C ILE A 221 15.94 -18.37 -8.01
N GLY A 222 15.54 -19.43 -8.73
CA GLY A 222 14.15 -19.86 -8.84
C GLY A 222 13.54 -20.20 -7.48
N GLN A 223 14.27 -20.89 -6.61
CA GLN A 223 13.83 -21.19 -5.25
C GLN A 223 13.62 -19.92 -4.41
N ILE A 224 14.49 -18.91 -4.53
CA ILE A 224 14.31 -17.61 -3.88
C ILE A 224 12.98 -16.97 -4.31
N ASN A 225 12.70 -16.94 -5.61
CA ASN A 225 11.46 -16.36 -6.14
C ASN A 225 10.22 -17.13 -5.66
N VAL A 226 10.24 -18.46 -5.71
CA VAL A 226 9.14 -19.29 -5.19
C VAL A 226 8.89 -19.04 -3.71
N LEU A 227 9.94 -19.00 -2.88
CA LEU A 227 9.81 -18.75 -1.44
C LEU A 227 9.36 -17.31 -1.14
N ARG A 228 9.85 -16.32 -1.89
CA ARG A 228 9.42 -14.91 -1.83
C ARG A 228 7.92 -14.80 -2.07
N ASN A 229 7.42 -15.38 -3.16
CA ASN A 229 6.01 -15.29 -3.54
C ASN A 229 5.10 -16.00 -2.53
N ARG A 230 5.58 -17.10 -1.92
CA ARG A 230 4.91 -17.78 -0.81
C ARG A 230 5.02 -17.04 0.53
N LYS A 231 5.65 -15.86 0.55
CA LYS A 231 5.93 -15.06 1.75
C LYS A 231 6.75 -15.81 2.81
N GLN A 232 7.52 -16.82 2.41
CA GLN A 232 8.41 -17.59 3.28
C GLN A 232 9.79 -16.93 3.34
N PHE A 233 9.84 -15.66 3.74
CA PHE A 233 11.02 -14.80 3.64
C PHE A 233 12.24 -15.34 4.41
N ALA A 234 12.03 -15.96 5.58
CA ALA A 234 13.14 -16.54 6.36
C ALA A 234 13.86 -17.64 5.57
N LYS A 235 13.12 -18.57 4.98
CA LYS A 235 13.69 -19.63 4.15
C LYS A 235 14.33 -19.07 2.89
N ALA A 236 13.72 -18.06 2.27
CA ALA A 236 14.30 -17.40 1.10
C ALA A 236 15.67 -16.77 1.43
N LEU A 237 15.82 -16.16 2.61
CA LEU A 237 17.10 -15.61 3.07
C LEU A 237 18.15 -16.69 3.33
N ASP A 238 17.75 -17.89 3.77
CA ASP A 238 18.68 -19.00 3.93
C ASP A 238 19.18 -19.50 2.56
N VAL A 239 18.30 -19.54 1.54
CA VAL A 239 18.72 -19.83 0.15
C VAL A 239 19.62 -18.73 -0.42
N VAL A 240 19.39 -17.46 -0.08
CA VAL A 240 20.30 -16.35 -0.44
C VAL A 240 21.70 -16.57 0.16
N LYS A 241 21.79 -16.97 1.43
CA LYS A 241 23.09 -17.30 2.06
C LYS A 241 23.74 -18.50 1.39
N GLU A 242 22.97 -19.54 1.06
CA GLU A 242 23.48 -20.71 0.34
C GLU A 242 24.07 -20.33 -1.03
N TYR A 243 23.40 -19.44 -1.75
CA TYR A 243 23.92 -18.89 -3.00
C TYR A 243 25.20 -18.08 -2.77
N ASP A 244 25.21 -17.14 -1.82
CA ASP A 244 26.38 -16.30 -1.49
C ASP A 244 27.61 -17.18 -1.13
N LEU A 245 27.39 -18.33 -0.47
CA LEU A 245 28.45 -19.28 -0.12
C LEU A 245 28.95 -20.11 -1.31
N ARG A 246 28.05 -20.59 -2.18
CA ARG A 246 28.40 -21.50 -3.29
C ARG A 246 28.83 -20.80 -4.56
N TYR A 247 28.34 -19.59 -4.81
CA TYR A 247 28.42 -18.90 -6.10
C TYR A 247 28.83 -17.43 -5.95
N ALA A 248 29.80 -17.13 -5.09
CA ALA A 248 30.31 -15.77 -4.88
C ALA A 248 30.80 -15.06 -6.17
N GLN A 249 31.26 -15.82 -7.17
CA GLN A 249 31.67 -15.35 -8.50
C GLN A 249 30.87 -16.04 -9.62
N GLY A 250 29.58 -16.33 -9.36
CA GLY A 250 28.69 -17.00 -10.29
C GLY A 250 28.47 -16.24 -11.60
N LYS A 251 27.95 -16.93 -12.63
CA LYS A 251 27.66 -16.30 -13.93
C LYS A 251 26.32 -15.56 -13.94
N LEU A 252 25.49 -15.77 -12.92
CA LEU A 252 24.15 -15.18 -12.77
C LEU A 252 24.08 -14.17 -11.62
N LEU A 253 25.20 -13.55 -11.24
CA LEU A 253 25.25 -12.58 -10.13
C LEU A 253 24.27 -11.42 -10.29
N SER A 254 24.06 -10.91 -11.50
CA SER A 254 23.07 -9.85 -11.76
C SER A 254 21.64 -10.31 -11.51
N ASP A 255 21.30 -11.55 -11.90
CA ASP A 255 19.99 -12.14 -11.65
C ASP A 255 19.75 -12.40 -10.17
N PHE A 256 20.77 -12.89 -9.49
CA PHE A 256 20.75 -13.09 -8.06
C PHE A 256 20.58 -11.77 -7.29
N ALA A 257 21.33 -10.73 -7.67
CA ALA A 257 21.20 -9.40 -7.08
C ALA A 257 19.77 -8.86 -7.24
N LYS A 258 19.16 -9.03 -8.42
CA LYS A 258 17.75 -8.68 -8.66
C LYS A 258 16.80 -9.50 -7.78
N ALA A 259 16.97 -10.81 -7.69
CA ALA A 259 16.14 -11.66 -6.85
C ALA A 259 16.23 -11.28 -5.36
N LYS A 260 17.44 -10.97 -4.87
CA LYS A 260 17.71 -10.49 -3.51
C LYS A 260 17.03 -9.15 -3.24
N GLN A 261 17.16 -8.18 -4.16
CA GLN A 261 16.52 -6.87 -4.04
C GLN A 261 14.98 -6.99 -4.00
N LEU A 262 14.39 -7.80 -4.88
CA LEU A 262 12.95 -8.06 -4.91
C LEU A 262 12.47 -8.74 -3.62
N LEU A 263 13.24 -9.71 -3.12
CA LEU A 263 12.97 -10.38 -1.85
C LEU A 263 12.91 -9.38 -0.68
N GLU A 264 13.90 -8.49 -0.57
CA GLU A 264 13.96 -7.47 0.48
C GLU A 264 12.80 -6.48 0.40
N ARG A 265 12.49 -6.00 -0.81
CA ARG A 265 11.37 -5.10 -1.08
C ARG A 265 10.04 -5.72 -0.67
N ASP A 266 9.81 -6.99 -1.04
CA ASP A 266 8.54 -7.68 -0.77
C ASP A 266 8.43 -8.05 0.71
N ARG A 267 9.53 -8.42 1.35
CA ARG A 267 9.62 -8.63 2.80
C ARG A 267 9.27 -7.34 3.56
N GLU A 268 9.86 -6.21 3.19
CA GLU A 268 9.54 -4.90 3.78
C GLU A 268 8.05 -4.58 3.61
N SER A 269 7.53 -4.73 2.39
CA SER A 269 6.13 -4.46 2.09
C SER A 269 5.17 -5.32 2.91
N GLU A 270 5.50 -6.60 3.12
CA GLU A 270 4.72 -7.47 3.99
C GLU A 270 4.84 -7.06 5.47
N MET A 271 6.03 -6.67 5.94
CA MET A 271 6.20 -6.20 7.31
C MET A 271 5.41 -4.93 7.58
N VAL A 272 5.37 -3.98 6.63
CA VAL A 272 4.50 -2.80 6.71
C VAL A 272 3.04 -3.20 6.90
N ARG A 273 2.53 -4.18 6.14
CA ARG A 273 1.16 -4.70 6.29
C ARG A 273 0.92 -5.36 7.64
N VAL A 274 1.85 -6.20 8.08
CA VAL A 274 1.75 -6.93 9.35
C VAL A 274 1.77 -5.97 10.53
N VAL A 275 2.73 -5.05 10.58
CA VAL A 275 2.84 -4.03 11.63
C VAL A 275 1.59 -3.16 11.65
N THR A 276 1.14 -2.67 10.49
CA THR A 276 -0.07 -1.83 10.39
C THR A 276 -1.31 -2.57 10.91
N GLY A 277 -1.49 -3.83 10.51
CA GLY A 277 -2.62 -4.65 10.94
C GLY A 277 -2.62 -4.95 12.44
N ILE A 278 -1.44 -5.18 13.03
CA ILE A 278 -1.30 -5.39 14.47
C ILE A 278 -1.50 -4.08 15.21
N TRP A 279 -0.97 -2.96 14.72
CA TRP A 279 -1.09 -1.64 15.36
C TRP A 279 -2.53 -1.28 15.67
N TYR A 280 -3.42 -1.27 14.67
CA TYR A 280 -4.83 -0.93 14.91
C TYR A 280 -5.55 -1.92 15.82
N ARG A 281 -5.15 -3.20 15.80
CA ARG A 281 -5.70 -4.20 16.73
C ARG A 281 -5.27 -3.89 18.16
N VAL A 282 -3.97 -3.69 18.36
CA VAL A 282 -3.39 -3.39 19.67
C VAL A 282 -3.90 -2.06 20.20
N LEU A 283 -4.01 -1.03 19.35
CA LEU A 283 -4.65 0.25 19.71
C LEU A 283 -6.04 0.04 20.31
N ARG A 284 -6.90 -0.74 19.65
CA ARG A 284 -8.24 -1.03 20.17
C ARG A 284 -8.19 -1.78 21.50
N ASP A 285 -7.30 -2.76 21.62
CA ASP A 285 -7.16 -3.56 22.84
C ASP A 285 -6.65 -2.72 24.02
N GLU A 286 -5.59 -1.92 23.83
CA GLU A 286 -5.00 -1.08 24.87
C GLU A 286 -5.96 0.06 25.26
N ALA A 287 -6.62 0.70 24.28
CA ALA A 287 -7.69 1.66 24.58
C ALA A 287 -8.83 1.02 25.38
N ALA A 288 -9.19 -0.24 25.10
CA ALA A 288 -10.19 -0.96 25.88
C ALA A 288 -9.71 -1.30 27.30
N LYS A 289 -8.40 -1.43 27.55
CA LYS A 289 -7.88 -1.62 28.92
C LYS A 289 -7.99 -0.33 29.71
N ILE A 290 -7.56 0.80 29.15
CA ILE A 290 -7.69 2.12 29.79
C ILE A 290 -9.19 2.41 30.04
N ALA A 291 -10.05 2.17 29.06
CA ALA A 291 -11.50 2.36 29.18
C ALA A 291 -12.19 1.45 30.21
N ARG A 292 -11.60 0.30 30.57
CA ARG A 292 -12.16 -0.61 31.59
C ARG A 292 -11.76 -0.19 32.99
N ASN A 293 -10.64 0.49 33.15
CA ASN A 293 -10.20 0.97 34.45
C ASN A 293 -11.07 2.16 34.90
N ARG A 294 -11.98 1.93 35.85
CA ARG A 294 -12.84 2.98 36.43
C ARG A 294 -12.17 3.77 37.55
N ALA A 295 -10.99 3.34 38.00
CA ALA A 295 -10.24 4.05 39.03
C ALA A 295 -9.50 5.27 38.45
N LEU A 296 -9.21 5.28 37.15
CA LEU A 296 -8.61 6.42 36.47
C LEU A 296 -9.56 7.62 36.48
N SER A 297 -9.01 8.79 36.79
CA SER A 297 -9.59 10.09 36.48
C SER A 297 -9.59 10.34 34.97
N TRP A 298 -10.32 11.38 34.56
CA TRP A 298 -10.37 11.81 33.17
C TRP A 298 -9.00 12.33 32.68
N GLU A 299 -8.29 13.11 33.49
CA GLU A 299 -6.95 13.64 33.17
C GLU A 299 -5.92 12.50 33.01
N GLU A 300 -5.93 11.52 33.93
CA GLU A 300 -5.05 10.34 33.81
C GLU A 300 -5.36 9.51 32.56
N ALA A 301 -6.63 9.49 32.12
CA ALA A 301 -7.02 8.83 30.88
C ALA A 301 -6.54 9.58 29.63
N GLN A 302 -6.48 10.92 29.67
CA GLN A 302 -5.87 11.74 28.63
C GLN A 302 -4.38 11.49 28.50
N GLU A 303 -3.65 11.59 29.62
CA GLU A 303 -2.21 11.35 29.66
C GLU A 303 -1.89 9.91 29.19
N ALA A 304 -2.68 8.92 29.63
CA ALA A 304 -2.53 7.55 29.18
C ALA A 304 -2.78 7.39 27.69
N ALA A 305 -3.75 8.12 27.13
CA ALA A 305 -4.04 8.09 25.70
C ALA A 305 -2.92 8.77 24.88
N GLU A 306 -2.38 9.89 25.35
CA GLU A 306 -1.40 10.71 24.64
C GLU A 306 0.02 10.11 24.69
N GLU A 307 0.50 9.76 25.90
CA GLU A 307 1.90 9.39 26.11
C GLU A 307 2.11 7.88 26.19
N LYS A 308 1.23 7.17 26.93
CA LYS A 308 1.45 5.76 27.28
C LYS A 308 0.96 4.80 26.19
N LEU A 309 -0.08 5.17 25.46
CA LEU A 309 -0.71 4.28 24.47
C LEU A 309 0.22 3.94 23.31
N GLY A 310 0.94 4.93 22.77
CA GLY A 310 1.91 4.73 21.70
C GLY A 310 3.08 3.82 22.12
N VAL A 311 3.55 3.94 23.37
CA VAL A 311 4.61 3.09 23.93
C VAL A 311 4.11 1.65 24.09
N ALA A 312 2.94 1.47 24.70
CA ALA A 312 2.34 0.15 24.90
C ALA A 312 2.08 -0.59 23.59
N ILE A 313 1.65 0.13 22.54
CA ILE A 313 1.46 -0.43 21.20
C ILE A 313 2.79 -0.96 20.64
N ARG A 314 3.84 -0.13 20.65
CA ARG A 314 5.17 -0.50 20.14
C ARG A 314 5.74 -1.69 20.87
N GLU A 315 5.70 -1.71 22.19
CA GLU A 315 6.18 -2.85 22.99
C GLU A 315 5.48 -4.16 22.64
N ARG A 316 4.15 -4.12 22.47
CA ARG A 316 3.38 -5.32 22.16
C ARG A 316 3.67 -5.82 20.74
N ILE A 317 3.91 -4.92 19.78
CA ILE A 317 4.37 -5.28 18.44
C ILE A 317 5.78 -5.87 18.49
N ALA A 318 6.70 -5.24 19.23
CA ALA A 318 8.08 -5.70 19.41
C ALA A 318 8.12 -7.12 19.96
N ARG A 319 7.36 -7.41 21.04
CA ARG A 319 7.23 -8.78 21.59
C ARG A 319 6.62 -9.77 20.60
N ALA A 320 5.58 -9.37 19.87
CA ALA A 320 4.87 -10.28 18.95
C ALA A 320 5.65 -10.61 17.68
N LYS A 321 6.52 -9.70 17.21
CA LYS A 321 7.25 -9.85 15.94
C LYS A 321 8.77 -9.88 16.08
N LYS A 322 9.30 -9.76 17.30
CA LYS A 322 10.74 -9.68 17.59
C LYS A 322 11.42 -8.60 16.75
N LEU A 323 10.77 -7.44 16.65
CA LEU A 323 11.26 -6.27 15.92
C LEU A 323 11.80 -5.25 16.91
N THR A 324 12.77 -4.44 16.46
CA THR A 324 13.25 -3.31 17.26
C THR A 324 12.28 -2.12 17.18
N PRO A 325 12.32 -1.19 18.14
CA PRO A 325 11.50 0.03 18.08
C PRO A 325 11.70 0.84 16.79
N GLU A 326 12.94 0.91 16.29
CA GLU A 326 13.31 1.65 15.08
C GLU A 326 12.71 1.00 13.82
N GLU A 327 12.72 -0.33 13.74
CA GLU A 327 12.08 -1.07 12.65
C GLU A 327 10.56 -0.85 12.65
N ILE A 328 9.93 -0.88 13.82
CA ILE A 328 8.50 -0.62 13.97
C ILE A 328 8.18 0.79 13.49
N GLU A 329 8.95 1.79 13.92
CA GLU A 329 8.74 3.18 13.52
C GLU A 329 8.91 3.37 12.01
N ARG A 330 9.96 2.77 11.43
CA ARG A 330 10.17 2.77 9.98
C ARG A 330 8.98 2.15 9.23
N PHE A 331 8.55 0.94 9.61
CA PHE A 331 7.43 0.27 8.96
C PHE A 331 6.11 1.01 9.15
N TRP A 332 5.92 1.62 10.32
CA TRP A 332 4.74 2.43 10.61
C TRP A 332 4.69 3.67 9.73
N LYS A 333 5.80 4.40 9.53
CA LYS A 333 5.86 5.55 8.60
C LYS A 333 5.59 5.16 7.15
N LEU A 334 6.20 4.07 6.68
CA LEU A 334 6.04 3.57 5.32
C LEU A 334 4.59 3.14 4.97
N ARG A 335 3.70 2.97 5.96
CA ARG A 335 2.30 2.57 5.73
C ARG A 335 1.54 3.50 4.79
N VAL A 336 1.83 4.81 4.86
CA VAL A 336 1.15 5.84 4.08
C VAL A 336 1.67 5.82 2.64
N GLU A 337 2.98 5.82 2.47
CA GLU A 337 3.64 5.75 1.15
C GLU A 337 3.26 4.48 0.38
N ARG A 338 3.22 3.33 1.07
CA ARG A 338 2.84 2.04 0.48
C ARG A 338 1.33 1.86 0.32
N ARG A 339 0.51 2.85 0.66
CA ARG A 339 -0.97 2.81 0.59
C ARG A 339 -1.58 1.60 1.32
N VAL A 340 -0.95 1.20 2.42
CA VAL A 340 -1.40 0.10 3.29
C VAL A 340 -2.26 0.62 4.44
N ALA A 341 -2.09 1.88 4.81
CA ALA A 341 -2.84 2.56 5.86
C ALA A 341 -4.36 2.45 5.63
N LYS A 342 -5.08 1.89 6.60
CA LYS A 342 -6.54 1.77 6.52
C LYS A 342 -7.15 2.90 7.30
N ILE A 343 -8.04 3.66 6.66
CA ILE A 343 -8.80 4.71 7.34
C ILE A 343 -9.63 4.06 8.46
N GLN A 344 -9.33 4.44 9.69
CA GLN A 344 -10.10 4.10 10.88
C GLN A 344 -11.09 5.21 11.17
N GLY A 345 -12.26 4.85 11.69
CA GLY A 345 -13.23 5.79 12.22
C GLY A 345 -13.27 5.71 13.74
N SER A 346 -13.32 6.86 14.41
CA SER A 346 -13.61 6.96 15.84
C SER A 346 -14.52 8.15 16.14
N THR A 347 -15.12 8.15 17.32
CA THR A 347 -16.04 9.20 17.74
C THR A 347 -15.87 9.52 19.22
N TYR A 348 -15.90 10.80 19.56
CA TYR A 348 -15.99 11.22 20.95
C TYR A 348 -17.38 10.97 21.54
N SER A 349 -18.39 10.74 20.69
CA SER A 349 -19.77 10.41 21.10
C SER A 349 -20.28 11.39 22.16
N THR A 350 -20.89 10.89 23.24
CA THR A 350 -21.36 11.67 24.39
C THR A 350 -20.23 12.36 25.16
N GLY A 351 -18.98 11.99 24.95
CA GLY A 351 -17.79 12.68 25.49
C GLY A 351 -17.26 13.78 24.59
N THR A 352 -18.01 14.22 23.58
CA THR A 352 -17.60 15.35 22.74
C THR A 352 -17.49 16.64 23.57
N TRP A 353 -18.37 16.83 24.55
CA TRP A 353 -18.46 18.09 25.28
C TRP A 353 -17.27 18.34 26.22
N VAL A 354 -16.61 17.27 26.70
CA VAL A 354 -15.42 17.38 27.57
C VAL A 354 -14.18 17.91 26.83
N LEU A 355 -14.24 18.06 25.50
CA LEU A 355 -13.16 18.71 24.73
C LEU A 355 -13.22 20.24 24.76
N GLY A 356 -14.38 20.80 25.09
CA GLY A 356 -14.66 22.24 24.95
C GLY A 356 -15.04 22.67 23.52
N GLU A 357 -15.82 23.75 23.40
CA GLU A 357 -16.45 24.19 22.15
C GLU A 357 -15.48 24.42 20.97
N GLN A 358 -14.25 24.84 21.26
CA GLN A 358 -13.26 25.17 20.22
C GLN A 358 -12.68 23.89 19.58
N GLU A 359 -12.25 22.95 20.40
CA GLU A 359 -11.68 21.68 19.94
C GLU A 359 -12.73 20.82 19.22
N ILE A 360 -14.00 20.91 19.63
CA ILE A 360 -15.10 20.21 18.94
C ILE A 360 -15.14 20.54 17.45
N VAL A 361 -15.00 21.81 17.07
CA VAL A 361 -15.15 22.25 15.67
C VAL A 361 -13.83 22.29 14.90
N LYS A 362 -12.70 22.14 15.57
CA LYS A 362 -11.35 22.25 14.98
C LYS A 362 -11.15 21.31 13.79
N GLY A 363 -10.61 21.84 12.69
CA GLY A 363 -10.34 21.10 11.46
C GLY A 363 -11.59 20.68 10.66
N THR A 364 -12.80 21.00 11.13
CA THR A 364 -14.05 20.58 10.47
C THR A 364 -14.52 21.58 9.41
N PRO A 365 -15.39 21.17 8.46
CA PRO A 365 -16.02 22.09 7.52
C PRO A 365 -16.77 23.24 8.18
N TYR A 366 -17.30 23.04 9.40
CA TYR A 366 -18.00 24.08 10.15
C TYR A 366 -17.06 25.22 10.57
N GLU A 367 -15.85 24.90 11.06
CA GLU A 367 -14.85 25.92 11.38
C GLU A 367 -14.40 26.67 10.12
N LYS A 368 -14.13 25.93 9.03
CA LYS A 368 -13.73 26.53 7.74
C LYS A 368 -14.80 27.49 7.20
N GLY A 369 -16.07 27.10 7.25
CA GLY A 369 -17.19 27.94 6.85
C GLY A 369 -17.36 29.18 7.75
N LYS A 370 -17.12 29.04 9.07
CA LYS A 370 -17.14 30.17 10.00
C LYS A 370 -16.00 31.16 9.76
N LYS A 371 -14.79 30.68 9.45
CA LYS A 371 -13.64 31.53 9.08
C LYS A 371 -13.89 32.26 7.76
N ALA A 372 -14.36 31.55 6.73
CA ALA A 372 -14.72 32.14 5.44
C ALA A 372 -15.84 33.21 5.56
N ALA A 373 -16.84 32.99 6.42
CA ALA A 373 -17.90 33.97 6.68
C ALA A 373 -17.47 35.18 7.54
N GLN A 374 -16.32 35.09 8.21
CA GLN A 374 -15.71 36.21 8.94
C GLN A 374 -14.77 37.02 8.03
N GLU A 375 -14.13 36.37 7.06
CA GLU A 375 -13.23 36.99 6.07
C GLU A 375 -13.98 37.60 4.87
N GLY A 376 -15.15 37.07 4.52
CA GLY A 376 -16.11 37.72 3.62
C GLY A 376 -16.68 38.97 4.28
N GLY A 377 -16.05 40.13 4.02
CA GLY A 377 -16.26 41.39 4.73
C GLY A 377 -17.71 41.68 5.13
N GLN A 378 -17.98 41.68 6.43
CA GLN A 378 -19.26 42.14 6.98
C GLN A 378 -19.44 43.64 6.71
N SER A 379 -20.55 44.01 6.08
CA SER A 379 -20.94 45.42 5.89
C SER A 379 -21.01 46.15 7.23
N THR A 380 -20.76 47.46 7.23
CA THR A 380 -20.74 48.32 8.43
C THR A 380 -22.06 48.25 9.22
N GLN A 381 -23.18 47.99 8.54
CA GLN A 381 -24.50 47.78 9.14
C GLN A 381 -24.60 46.43 9.86
N GLN A 382 -24.05 45.35 9.29
CA GLN A 382 -24.00 44.03 9.92
C GLN A 382 -23.16 44.06 11.22
N LYS A 383 -22.03 44.79 11.21
CA LYS A 383 -21.16 44.97 12.39
C LYS A 383 -21.87 45.73 13.51
N ARG A 384 -22.61 46.80 13.19
CA ARG A 384 -23.44 47.56 14.16
C ARG A 384 -24.57 46.71 14.75
N MET A 385 -25.28 45.94 13.91
CA MET A 385 -26.34 45.04 14.37
C MET A 385 -25.81 43.90 15.25
N ASN A 386 -24.65 43.33 14.91
CA ASN A 386 -23.98 42.31 15.72
C ASN A 386 -23.47 42.86 17.07
N ALA A 387 -22.98 44.11 17.09
CA ALA A 387 -22.57 44.78 18.32
C ALA A 387 -23.76 45.09 19.25
N LEU A 388 -24.89 45.55 18.68
CA LEU A 388 -26.13 45.77 19.41
C LEU A 388 -26.67 44.46 19.99
N ARG A 389 -26.67 43.38 19.18
CA ARG A 389 -27.10 42.04 19.61
C ARG A 389 -26.23 41.50 20.75
N LYS A 390 -24.91 41.66 20.68
CA LYS A 390 -23.98 41.29 21.76
C LYS A 390 -24.21 42.10 23.05
N ARG A 391 -24.53 43.39 22.95
CA ARG A 391 -24.89 44.21 24.13
C ARG A 391 -26.19 43.74 24.77
N MET A 392 -27.20 43.45 23.96
CA MET A 392 -28.49 42.96 24.42
C MET A 392 -28.37 41.56 25.05
N GLU A 393 -27.53 40.70 24.49
CA GLU A 393 -27.23 39.37 25.03
C GLU A 393 -26.45 39.43 26.36
N LYS A 394 -25.53 40.40 26.53
CA LYS A 394 -24.87 40.67 27.81
C LYS A 394 -25.86 41.15 28.88
N PHE A 395 -26.79 42.03 28.50
CA PHE A 395 -27.84 42.54 29.40
C PHE A 395 -28.77 41.41 29.87
N LEU A 396 -29.21 40.54 28.94
CA LEU A 396 -30.02 39.36 29.26
C LEU A 396 -29.25 38.31 30.08
N LYS A 397 -27.94 38.15 29.88
CA LYS A 397 -27.08 37.30 30.73
C LYS A 397 -26.94 37.84 32.15
N GLN A 398 -26.83 39.16 32.33
CA GLN A 398 -26.82 39.78 33.66
C GLN A 398 -28.17 39.64 34.37
N ALA A 399 -29.28 39.84 33.66
CA ALA A 399 -30.62 39.60 34.20
C ALA A 399 -30.86 38.13 34.59
N ARG A 400 -30.38 37.17 33.80
CA ARG A 400 -30.47 35.73 34.13
C ARG A 400 -29.57 35.29 35.28
N ARG A 401 -28.42 35.94 35.48
CA ARG A 401 -27.53 35.67 36.64
C ARG A 401 -28.16 36.15 37.95
N ALA A 402 -28.96 37.21 37.93
CA ALA A 402 -29.73 37.65 39.10
C ALA A 402 -30.91 36.69 39.45
N GLN A 403 -31.34 35.85 38.51
CA GLN A 403 -32.49 34.95 38.67
C GLN A 403 -32.11 33.48 38.93
N LYS A 404 -30.82 33.11 38.88
CA LYS A 404 -30.30 31.76 39.17
C LYS A 404 -29.70 31.68 40.57
N LYS A 405 -30.56 31.66 41.59
CA LYS A 405 -30.28 30.99 42.87
C LYS A 405 -31.43 30.00 43.07
N GLY A 406 -31.16 28.72 42.85
CA GLY A 406 -32.13 27.62 43.02
C GLY A 406 -32.50 26.94 41.70
N GLY A 407 -31.98 25.74 41.49
CA GLY A 407 -32.32 24.86 40.37
C GLY A 407 -31.16 23.95 40.01
N ASP A 408 -30.84 23.00 40.91
CA ASP A 408 -30.07 21.81 40.56
C ASP A 408 -30.94 20.96 39.63
N ASP A 409 -30.37 20.55 38.50
CA ASP A 409 -30.99 19.64 37.54
C ASP A 409 -30.42 18.23 37.84
N PRO A 410 -31.20 17.23 38.26
CA PRO A 410 -30.66 16.09 39.03
C PRO A 410 -29.88 15.01 38.25
N ASP A 411 -29.73 15.10 36.92
CA ASP A 411 -29.32 13.95 36.10
C ASP A 411 -28.21 14.22 35.05
N GLU A 412 -27.48 15.33 35.10
CA GLU A 412 -26.30 15.56 34.25
C GLU A 412 -24.98 15.34 35.04
N PRO A 413 -23.99 14.59 34.53
CA PRO A 413 -22.64 14.64 35.11
C PRO A 413 -22.09 16.06 34.91
N ASP A 414 -21.94 16.79 36.01
CA ASP A 414 -21.53 18.19 36.04
C ASP A 414 -20.03 18.36 35.76
N THR A 415 -19.22 17.30 35.88
CA THR A 415 -17.76 17.34 35.63
C THR A 415 -17.28 16.28 34.64
N GLU A 416 -16.14 16.55 33.99
CA GLU A 416 -15.47 15.64 33.06
C GLU A 416 -15.18 14.28 33.70
N ASP A 417 -14.81 14.31 34.98
CA ASP A 417 -14.50 13.16 35.81
C ASP A 417 -15.74 12.31 36.13
N GLN A 418 -16.88 12.97 36.40
CA GLN A 418 -18.16 12.29 36.56
C GLN A 418 -18.61 11.62 35.26
N TRP A 419 -18.43 12.31 34.13
CA TRP A 419 -18.71 11.72 32.81
C TRP A 419 -17.86 10.48 32.57
N TRP A 420 -16.56 10.56 32.82
CA TRP A 420 -15.64 9.43 32.65
C TRP A 420 -16.07 8.21 33.47
N LYS A 421 -16.46 8.43 34.74
CA LYS A 421 -16.90 7.34 35.63
C LYS A 421 -18.25 6.74 35.24
N ALA A 422 -19.16 7.56 34.69
CA ALA A 422 -20.50 7.14 34.26
C ALA A 422 -20.52 6.50 32.86
N ALA A 423 -19.63 6.91 31.96
CA ALA A 423 -19.66 6.52 30.56
C ALA A 423 -19.40 5.02 30.36
N ALA A 424 -20.18 4.42 29.44
CA ALA A 424 -20.00 3.04 29.03
C ALA A 424 -18.57 2.79 28.49
N THR A 425 -18.03 1.59 28.72
CA THR A 425 -16.67 1.23 28.31
C THR A 425 -16.43 1.41 26.82
N VAL A 426 -17.39 1.07 25.96
CA VAL A 426 -17.27 1.26 24.51
C VAL A 426 -17.14 2.74 24.15
N THR A 427 -17.91 3.61 24.82
CA THR A 427 -17.83 5.07 24.64
C THR A 427 -16.47 5.60 25.04
N ARG A 428 -15.95 5.19 26.21
CA ARG A 428 -14.61 5.57 26.68
C ARG A 428 -13.50 5.06 25.76
N GLN A 429 -13.62 3.83 25.26
CA GLN A 429 -12.67 3.28 24.29
C GLN A 429 -12.62 4.11 23.01
N GLN A 430 -13.78 4.44 22.44
CA GLN A 430 -13.86 5.29 21.25
C GLN A 430 -13.31 6.69 21.51
N TRP A 431 -13.57 7.25 22.69
CA TRP A 431 -13.03 8.51 23.13
C TRP A 431 -11.49 8.50 23.21
N ILE A 432 -10.88 7.49 23.87
CA ILE A 432 -9.43 7.32 23.95
C ILE A 432 -8.82 7.20 22.55
N MET A 433 -9.44 6.41 21.68
CA MET A 433 -8.96 6.25 20.30
C MET A 433 -9.04 7.55 19.50
N SER A 434 -10.10 8.34 19.68
CA SER A 434 -10.20 9.66 19.06
C SER A 434 -9.14 10.60 19.63
N TYR A 435 -8.97 10.65 20.94
CA TYR A 435 -7.99 11.51 21.61
C TYR A 435 -6.56 11.19 21.17
N TYR A 436 -6.15 9.92 21.21
CA TYR A 436 -4.84 9.50 20.70
C TYR A 436 -4.65 9.78 19.21
N ALA A 437 -5.70 9.73 18.39
CA ALA A 437 -5.57 10.05 16.98
C ALA A 437 -5.30 11.55 16.71
N GLU A 438 -5.74 12.44 17.59
CA GLU A 438 -5.55 13.89 17.43
C GLU A 438 -4.32 14.42 18.17
N HIS A 439 -4.02 13.83 19.32
CA HIS A 439 -2.99 14.30 20.25
C HIS A 439 -1.78 13.37 20.27
N GLY A 440 -1.95 12.09 19.94
CA GLY A 440 -0.84 11.18 19.73
C GLY A 440 -0.10 11.50 18.44
N SER A 441 1.23 11.60 18.51
CA SER A 441 2.10 11.93 17.37
C SER A 441 2.18 10.82 16.30
N ASP A 442 1.53 9.68 16.53
CA ASP A 442 1.63 8.47 15.70
C ASP A 442 0.63 8.42 14.54
N MET A 443 -0.43 9.22 14.60
CA MET A 443 -1.59 9.13 13.70
C MET A 443 -1.73 10.35 12.80
N GLU A 444 -2.25 10.14 11.59
CA GLU A 444 -2.62 11.22 10.68
C GLU A 444 -4.15 11.36 10.64
N VAL A 445 -4.67 12.52 11.08
CA VAL A 445 -6.10 12.84 10.98
C VAL A 445 -6.43 13.19 9.52
N VAL A 446 -7.11 12.28 8.83
CA VAL A 446 -7.52 12.44 7.43
C VAL A 446 -8.69 13.42 7.32
N ASN A 447 -9.67 13.31 8.22
CA ASN A 447 -10.82 14.20 8.24
C ASN A 447 -11.47 14.25 9.62
N ALA A 448 -11.82 15.45 10.07
CA ALA A 448 -12.63 15.69 11.26
C ALA A 448 -14.00 16.22 10.87
N PHE A 449 -15.05 15.67 11.48
CA PHE A 449 -16.44 16.05 11.20
C PHE A 449 -17.23 16.27 12.48
N CYS A 450 -18.10 17.27 12.42
CA CYS A 450 -19.10 17.55 13.44
C CYS A 450 -20.47 17.21 12.89
N ARG A 451 -21.26 16.46 13.67
CA ARG A 451 -22.67 16.25 13.39
C ARG A 451 -23.50 17.00 14.41
N ALA A 452 -24.59 17.63 13.98
CA ALA A 452 -25.55 18.20 14.91
C ALA A 452 -26.03 17.11 15.87
N CYS A 453 -26.09 17.42 17.17
CA CYS A 453 -26.57 16.51 18.19
C CYS A 453 -27.99 16.07 17.85
N ILE A 454 -28.17 14.76 17.64
CA ILE A 454 -29.45 14.12 17.31
C ILE A 454 -30.56 14.51 18.30
N THR A 455 -30.24 14.55 19.59
CA THR A 455 -31.24 14.75 20.64
C THR A 455 -31.77 16.17 20.72
N CYS A 456 -30.99 17.19 20.33
CA CYS A 456 -31.45 18.58 20.32
C CYS A 456 -31.55 19.19 18.91
N GLY A 457 -31.24 18.43 17.86
CA GLY A 457 -31.14 18.93 16.49
C GLY A 457 -30.10 20.05 16.33
N GLY A 458 -29.00 20.01 17.10
CA GLY A 458 -27.97 21.06 17.07
C GLY A 458 -28.35 22.37 17.78
N ARG A 459 -29.45 22.41 18.54
CA ARG A 459 -29.85 23.59 19.32
C ARG A 459 -29.05 23.77 20.62
N GLY A 460 -28.54 22.68 21.18
CA GLY A 460 -27.80 22.64 22.45
C GLY A 460 -28.70 22.57 23.70
N TYR A 461 -30.01 22.71 23.53
CA TYR A 461 -31.01 22.62 24.58
C TYR A 461 -32.23 21.82 24.11
N ARG A 462 -32.97 21.26 25.05
CA ARG A 462 -34.29 20.66 24.82
C ARG A 462 -35.35 21.56 25.45
N GLU A 463 -36.51 21.60 24.82
CA GLU A 463 -37.68 22.29 25.34
C GLU A 463 -38.51 21.27 26.11
N VAL A 464 -38.63 21.47 27.42
CA VAL A 464 -39.37 20.60 28.34
C VAL A 464 -40.52 21.40 28.93
N GLN A 465 -41.69 20.79 29.07
CA GLN A 465 -42.85 21.44 29.68
C GLN A 465 -42.66 21.47 31.19
N GLY A 466 -42.45 22.66 31.75
CA GLY A 466 -42.29 22.84 33.20
C GLY A 466 -43.61 22.78 33.95
N ALA A 467 -43.54 22.73 35.29
CA ALA A 467 -44.66 22.55 36.22
C ALA A 467 -45.82 23.58 36.11
N VAL A 468 -45.64 24.68 35.36
CA VAL A 468 -46.64 25.77 35.20
C VAL A 468 -47.04 25.95 33.73
N GLY A 469 -46.92 24.91 32.90
CA GLY A 469 -47.25 24.96 31.47
C GLY A 469 -46.31 25.83 30.62
N LYS A 470 -45.28 26.45 31.23
CA LYS A 470 -44.23 27.21 30.54
C LYS A 470 -43.18 26.26 29.98
N VAL A 471 -42.85 26.42 28.69
CA VAL A 471 -41.76 25.71 28.04
C VAL A 471 -40.43 26.21 28.61
N GLN A 472 -39.68 25.32 29.27
CA GLN A 472 -38.36 25.59 29.81
C GLN A 472 -37.28 25.01 28.88
N LYS A 473 -36.18 25.76 28.71
CA LYS A 473 -35.02 25.33 27.93
C LYS A 473 -34.01 24.66 28.86
N VAL A 474 -33.99 23.34 28.83
CA VAL A 474 -33.06 22.51 29.62
C VAL A 474 -31.84 22.19 28.76
N ALA A 475 -30.67 22.05 29.40
CA ALA A 475 -29.46 21.64 28.69
C ALA A 475 -29.69 20.29 27.98
N CYS A 476 -29.08 20.11 26.81
CA CYS A 476 -29.17 18.82 26.16
C CYS A 476 -28.15 17.87 26.79
N GLY A 477 -28.58 16.94 27.66
CA GLY A 477 -27.69 15.96 28.31
C GLY A 477 -26.92 14.99 27.41
N LEU A 478 -27.03 15.09 26.07
CA LEU A 478 -26.12 14.36 25.16
C LEU A 478 -24.91 15.21 24.76
N CYS A 479 -25.11 16.51 24.55
CA CYS A 479 -24.07 17.42 24.04
C CYS A 479 -23.70 18.53 25.03
N HIS A 480 -24.38 18.64 26.16
CA HIS A 480 -24.14 19.63 27.21
C HIS A 480 -23.95 21.05 26.64
N LYS A 481 -24.91 21.48 25.81
CA LYS A 481 -24.95 22.80 25.12
C LYS A 481 -23.95 23.00 23.97
N THR A 482 -23.04 22.06 23.71
CA THR A 482 -22.03 22.18 22.64
C THR A 482 -22.58 21.99 21.21
N LYS A 483 -23.83 21.51 21.08
CA LYS A 483 -24.61 21.37 19.84
C LYS A 483 -24.12 20.30 18.88
N PHE A 484 -22.85 19.90 18.95
CA PHE A 484 -22.23 19.01 17.97
C PHE A 484 -21.62 17.78 18.64
N ILE A 485 -21.50 16.71 17.87
CA ILE A 485 -20.75 15.49 18.19
C ILE A 485 -19.56 15.43 17.25
N ARG A 486 -18.35 15.34 17.80
CA ARG A 486 -17.09 15.28 17.05
C ARG A 486 -16.78 13.83 16.70
N SER A 487 -16.34 13.60 15.48
CA SER A 487 -15.93 12.29 15.01
C SER A 487 -14.81 12.43 13.98
N LEU A 488 -14.00 11.40 13.86
CA LEU A 488 -12.72 11.46 13.15
C LEU A 488 -12.58 10.29 12.20
N ARG A 489 -11.85 10.55 11.12
CA ARG A 489 -11.22 9.54 10.28
C ARG A 489 -9.71 9.76 10.34
N PHE A 490 -8.97 8.73 10.74
CA PHE A 490 -7.53 8.78 10.92
C PHE A 490 -6.86 7.54 10.31
N ARG A 491 -5.55 7.58 10.11
CA ARG A 491 -4.78 6.45 9.58
C ARG A 491 -3.37 6.35 10.17
#